data_AF-W6KPK0-F1
#
_entry.id   AF-W6KPK0-F1
#
_cell.length_a   1.000
_cell.length_b   1.000
_cell.length_c   1.000
_cell.angle_alpha   90.00
_cell.angle_beta   90.00
_cell.angle_gamma   90.00
#
_symmetry.space_group_name_H-M   'P 1'
#
loop_
_entity.id
_entity.type
_entity.pdbx_description
1 polymer ?
#
loop_
_entity_poly.entity_id
_entity_poly.type
_entity_poly.pdbx_seq_one_letter_code
_entity_poly.pdbx_strand_id
1 'polypeptide(L)'
;MISASTVLANRCVAKDAMTVWKHDKGIFRKAKHSNIWSEYNASYELITSFREEKRSQDGVIIHNDESGVSILLRHDICGFKALEESNFQQLYHGSFMRVADCSEGS
;
A
#
# COMPACT_ATOMS: atom_id res chain seq x y z
N MET A 1 34.88 -5.85 33.35
CA MET A 1 34.52 -6.78 32.26
C MET A 1 33.44 -6.13 31.43
N ILE A 2 33.78 -5.60 30.25
CA ILE A 2 32.83 -4.99 29.32
C ILE A 2 32.22 -6.14 28.53
N SER A 3 31.05 -6.62 28.93
CA SER A 3 30.30 -7.59 28.14
C SER A 3 29.66 -6.84 26.99
N ALA A 4 30.19 -7.05 25.79
CA ALA A 4 29.66 -6.47 24.56
C ALA A 4 28.20 -6.89 24.41
N SER A 5 27.28 -5.92 24.52
CA SER A 5 25.91 -6.09 24.08
C SER A 5 25.94 -6.52 22.63
N THR A 6 25.61 -7.79 22.37
CA THR A 6 25.36 -8.31 21.03
C THR A 6 24.20 -7.52 20.45
N VAL A 7 24.53 -6.50 19.66
CA VAL A 7 23.60 -5.84 18.76
C VAL A 7 23.08 -6.94 17.83
N LEU A 8 21.90 -7.47 18.14
CA LEU A 8 21.17 -8.36 17.24
C LEU A 8 20.99 -7.58 15.94
N ALA A 9 21.73 -7.97 14.91
CA ALA A 9 21.54 -7.44 13.58
C ALA A 9 20.12 -7.82 13.13
N ASN A 10 19.19 -6.86 13.24
CA ASN A 10 17.81 -7.00 12.81
C ASN A 10 17.79 -7.50 11.36
N ARG A 11 17.20 -8.66 11.12
CA ARG A 11 17.01 -9.20 9.77
C ARG A 11 15.88 -8.40 9.11
N CYS A 12 16.23 -7.29 8.47
CA CYS A 12 15.30 -6.56 7.62
C CYS A 12 15.04 -7.40 6.36
N VAL A 13 13.81 -7.90 6.20
CA VAL A 13 13.40 -8.61 4.99
C VAL A 13 12.69 -7.62 4.08
N ALA A 14 13.07 -7.59 2.80
CA ALA A 14 12.34 -6.81 1.81
C ALA A 14 10.90 -7.33 1.70
N LYS A 15 9.90 -6.47 1.90
CA LYS A 15 8.50 -6.83 1.71
C LYS A 15 8.21 -7.16 0.25
N ASP A 16 7.18 -7.98 0.10
CA ASP A 16 6.53 -8.27 -1.16
C ASP A 16 6.32 -6.99 -1.98
N ALA A 17 6.75 -7.03 -3.24
CA ALA A 17 6.53 -5.95 -4.17
C ALA A 17 5.01 -5.72 -4.23
N MET A 18 4.55 -4.46 -4.17
CA MET A 18 3.11 -4.09 -4.19
C MET A 18 2.34 -4.19 -2.86
N THR A 19 2.95 -3.73 -1.77
CA THR A 19 2.27 -3.53 -0.46
C THR A 19 2.16 -2.07 -0.03
N VAL A 20 2.93 -1.18 -0.66
CA VAL A 20 2.84 0.27 -0.47
C VAL A 20 2.92 0.95 -1.83
N TRP A 21 1.95 1.80 -2.14
CA TRP A 21 1.90 2.62 -3.34
C TRP A 21 1.92 4.10 -2.95
N LYS A 22 2.83 4.89 -3.51
CA LYS A 22 3.03 6.30 -3.12
C LYS A 22 2.73 7.23 -4.29
N HIS A 23 2.11 8.36 -3.98
CA HIS A 23 1.98 9.51 -4.86
C HIS A 23 2.41 10.79 -4.14
N ASP A 24 2.24 11.94 -4.78
CA ASP A 24 2.56 13.28 -4.30
C ASP A 24 1.77 13.68 -3.03
N LYS A 25 0.50 13.29 -2.95
CA LYS A 25 -0.41 13.68 -1.86
C LYS A 25 -0.48 12.69 -0.70
N GLY A 26 0.12 11.51 -0.82
CA GLY A 26 -0.10 10.45 0.14
C GLY A 26 0.43 9.07 -0.26
N ILE A 27 -0.07 8.07 0.46
CA ILE A 27 0.25 6.66 0.25
C ILE A 27 -0.97 5.77 0.42
N PHE A 28 -1.00 4.68 -0.34
CA PHE A 28 -1.83 3.51 -0.07
C PHE A 28 -0.94 2.44 0.55
N ARG A 29 -1.35 1.88 1.69
CA ARG A 29 -0.58 0.84 2.40
C ARG A 29 -1.47 -0.34 2.77
N LYS A 30 -0.95 -1.54 2.51
CA LYS A 30 -1.54 -2.81 2.94
C LYS A 30 -0.85 -3.31 4.22
N ALA A 31 -1.63 -3.74 5.20
CA ALA A 31 -1.08 -4.39 6.40
C ALA A 31 -0.57 -5.81 6.07
N LYS A 32 0.45 -6.28 6.82
CA LYS A 32 0.98 -7.66 6.66
C LYS A 32 -0.16 -8.65 6.96
N HIS A 33 -0.36 -9.64 6.09
CA HIS A 33 -1.43 -10.65 6.21
C HIS A 33 -2.87 -10.12 6.22
N SER A 34 -3.10 -8.89 5.75
CA SER A 34 -4.45 -8.33 5.57
C SER A 34 -4.80 -8.23 4.09
N ASN A 35 -6.09 -8.19 3.75
CA ASN A 35 -6.59 -7.76 2.43
C ASN A 35 -7.05 -6.29 2.44
N ILE A 36 -6.84 -5.56 3.52
CA ILE A 36 -7.23 -4.16 3.65
C ILE A 36 -6.08 -3.25 3.28
N TRP A 37 -6.39 -2.27 2.44
CA TRP A 37 -5.56 -1.14 2.08
C TRP A 37 -6.08 0.11 2.74
N SER A 38 -5.18 0.93 3.26
CA SER A 38 -5.52 2.23 3.83
C SER A 38 -4.82 3.33 3.06
N GLU A 39 -5.57 4.37 2.71
CA GLU A 39 -5.05 5.60 2.12
C GLU A 39 -4.72 6.58 3.24
N TYR A 40 -3.51 7.12 3.21
CA TYR A 40 -3.04 8.14 4.13
C TYR A 40 -2.62 9.38 3.33
N ASN A 41 -2.90 10.56 3.87
CA ASN A 41 -2.39 11.80 3.28
C ASN A 41 -0.90 12.00 3.59
N ALA A 42 -0.31 13.11 3.10
CA ALA A 42 1.09 13.46 3.34
C ALA A 42 1.45 13.67 4.82
N SER A 43 0.46 13.97 5.67
CA SER A 43 0.60 14.09 7.13
C SER A 43 0.42 12.75 7.86
N TYR A 44 0.29 11.63 7.12
CA TYR A 44 0.02 10.29 7.63
C TYR A 44 -1.33 10.15 8.37
N GLU A 45 -2.29 11.02 8.06
CA GLU A 45 -3.66 10.88 8.56
C GLU A 45 -4.42 9.91 7.66
N LEU A 46 -5.19 9.00 8.26
CA LEU A 46 -6.03 8.05 7.56
C LEU A 46 -7.16 8.79 6.84
N ILE A 47 -7.23 8.68 5.52
CA ILE A 47 -8.32 9.24 4.71
C ILE A 47 -9.45 8.22 4.62
N THR A 48 -9.13 7.00 4.18
CA THR A 48 -10.12 5.94 3.96
C THR A 48 -9.44 4.57 3.89
N SER A 49 -10.25 3.51 3.86
CA SER A 49 -9.78 2.14 3.68
C SER A 49 -10.56 1.42 2.57
N PHE A 50 -9.91 0.45 1.95
CA PHE A 50 -10.40 -0.31 0.81
C PHE A 50 -10.10 -1.80 1.02
N ARG A 51 -10.96 -2.67 0.52
CA ARG A 51 -10.71 -4.11 0.40
C ARG A 51 -10.02 -4.40 -0.92
N GLU A 52 -8.96 -5.20 -0.90
CA GLU A 52 -8.35 -5.73 -2.12
C GLU A 52 -9.32 -6.70 -2.81
N GLU A 53 -9.68 -6.40 -4.05
CA GLU A 53 -10.55 -7.25 -4.88
C GLU A 53 -9.75 -8.14 -5.82
N LYS A 54 -8.70 -7.59 -6.41
CA LYS A 54 -7.89 -8.30 -7.39
C LYS A 54 -6.43 -7.87 -7.32
N ARG A 55 -5.54 -8.84 -7.51
CA ARG A 55 -4.10 -8.64 -7.66
C ARG A 55 -3.60 -9.37 -8.89
N SER A 56 -2.83 -8.68 -9.72
CA SER A 56 -2.09 -9.26 -10.85
C SER A 56 -0.72 -8.61 -10.97
N GLN A 57 0.05 -9.01 -11.98
CA GLN A 57 1.33 -8.38 -12.31
C GLN A 57 1.17 -6.92 -12.76
N ASP A 58 -0.01 -6.56 -13.31
CA ASP A 58 -0.28 -5.23 -13.83
C ASP A 58 -0.64 -4.21 -12.74
N GLY A 59 -1.08 -4.68 -11.58
CA GLY A 59 -1.55 -3.82 -10.50
C GLY A 59 -2.45 -4.50 -9.47
N VAL A 60 -3.01 -3.67 -8.60
CA VAL A 60 -3.98 -4.06 -7.57
C VAL A 60 -5.26 -3.25 -7.75
N ILE A 61 -6.41 -3.91 -7.69
CA ILE A 61 -7.71 -3.25 -7.61
C ILE A 61 -8.20 -3.35 -6.17
N ILE A 62 -8.55 -2.20 -5.61
CA ILE A 62 -9.08 -2.07 -4.25
C ILE A 62 -10.44 -1.36 -4.31
N HIS A 63 -11.37 -1.73 -3.44
CA HIS A 63 -12.74 -1.23 -3.45
C HIS A 63 -13.21 -0.83 -2.05
N ASN A 64 -13.96 0.26 -1.97
CA ASN A 64 -14.60 0.70 -0.74
C ASN A 64 -16.12 0.54 -0.89
N ASP A 65 -16.69 -0.40 -0.15
CA ASP A 65 -18.12 -0.76 -0.27
C ASP A 65 -19.05 0.39 0.20
N GLU A 66 -18.59 1.26 1.11
CA GLU A 66 -19.38 2.37 1.66
C GLU A 66 -19.58 3.51 0.66
N SER A 67 -18.54 3.83 -0.12
CA SER A 67 -18.52 4.90 -1.12
C SER A 67 -18.80 4.39 -2.53
N GLY A 68 -18.77 3.07 -2.76
CA GLY A 68 -18.92 2.47 -4.09
C GLY A 68 -17.78 2.82 -5.05
N VAL A 69 -16.60 3.16 -4.52
CA VAL A 69 -15.44 3.58 -5.32
C VAL A 69 -14.44 2.44 -5.45
N SER A 70 -13.95 2.26 -6.67
CA SER A 70 -12.84 1.35 -6.99
C SER A 70 -11.60 2.15 -7.37
N ILE A 71 -10.45 1.70 -6.90
CA ILE A 71 -9.14 2.26 -7.21
C ILE A 71 -8.26 1.18 -7.86
N LEU A 72 -7.58 1.53 -8.94
CA LEU A 72 -6.59 0.72 -9.63
C LEU A 72 -5.19 1.27 -9.36
N LEU A 73 -4.33 0.51 -8.69
CA LEU A 73 -2.93 0.85 -8.42
C LEU A 73 -2.01 0.09 -9.40
N ARG A 74 -1.48 0.79 -10.42
CA ARG A 74 -0.49 0.26 -11.37
C ARG A 74 0.93 0.68 -10.97
N HIS A 75 1.94 0.33 -11.78
CA HIS A 75 3.34 0.66 -11.46
C HIS A 75 3.65 2.17 -11.55
N ASP A 76 2.88 2.94 -12.33
CA ASP A 76 3.11 4.34 -12.69
C ASP A 76 1.91 5.27 -12.41
N ILE A 77 0.70 4.70 -12.36
CA ILE A 77 -0.55 5.45 -12.20
C ILE A 77 -1.50 4.82 -11.19
N CYS A 78 -2.32 5.67 -10.59
CA CYS A 78 -3.51 5.31 -9.84
C CYS A 78 -4.73 5.77 -10.64
N GLY A 79 -5.67 4.86 -10.88
CA GLY A 79 -6.97 5.17 -11.49
C GLY A 79 -8.09 5.07 -10.47
N PHE A 80 -9.15 5.86 -10.64
CA PHE A 80 -10.38 5.77 -9.87
C PHE A 80 -11.57 5.45 -10.78
N LYS A 81 -12.61 4.83 -10.19
CA LYS A 81 -13.85 4.52 -10.88
C LYS A 81 -15.01 4.43 -9.90
N ALA A 82 -16.09 5.17 -10.15
CA ALA A 82 -17.34 5.01 -9.39
C ALA A 82 -18.12 3.75 -9.83
N LEU A 83 -19.08 3.30 -9.02
CA LEU A 83 -19.85 2.06 -9.26
C LEU A 83 -20.48 1.99 -10.66
N GLU A 84 -20.99 3.12 -11.16
CA GLU A 84 -21.70 3.21 -12.44
C GLU A 84 -20.78 3.42 -13.65
N GLU A 85 -19.49 3.65 -13.41
CA GLU A 85 -18.53 3.93 -14.47
C GLU A 85 -17.94 2.64 -15.05
N SER A 86 -17.80 2.62 -16.37
CA SER A 86 -17.22 1.50 -17.10
C SER A 86 -15.68 1.53 -17.12
N ASN A 87 -15.07 2.72 -17.06
CA ASN A 87 -13.64 2.92 -17.25
C ASN A 87 -13.01 3.64 -16.06
N PHE A 88 -11.76 3.28 -15.74
CA PHE A 88 -10.96 4.01 -14.76
C PHE A 88 -10.49 5.35 -15.35
N GLN A 89 -10.68 6.41 -14.59
CA GLN A 89 -10.12 7.74 -14.83
C GLN A 89 -8.81 7.88 -14.05
N GLN A 90 -7.81 8.54 -14.60
CA GLN A 90 -6.55 8.73 -13.89
C GLN A 90 -6.73 9.66 -12.68
N LEU A 91 -6.29 9.23 -11.50
CA LEU A 91 -6.36 10.01 -10.25
C LEU A 91 -4.99 10.60 -9.87
N TYR A 92 -3.96 9.75 -9.79
CA TYR A 92 -2.61 10.14 -9.37
C TYR A 92 -1.53 9.52 -10.24
N HIS A 93 -0.38 10.20 -10.32
CA HIS A 93 0.88 9.59 -10.72
C HIS A 93 1.62 9.09 -9.48
N GLY A 94 2.27 7.94 -9.57
CA GLY A 94 2.96 7.35 -8.43
C GLY A 94 3.54 5.99 -8.73
N SER A 95 3.95 5.26 -7.69
CA SER A 95 4.53 3.94 -7.88
C SER A 95 4.52 3.10 -6.63
N PHE A 96 4.65 1.79 -6.79
CA PHE A 96 4.91 0.90 -5.67
C PHE A 96 6.31 1.15 -5.08
N MET A 97 6.38 1.23 -3.75
CA MET A 97 7.63 1.38 -3.02
C MET A 97 8.14 0.03 -2.53
N ARG A 98 9.46 -0.16 -2.58
CA ARG A 98 10.12 -1.23 -1.82
C ARG A 98 10.15 -0.83 -0.35
N VAL A 99 9.61 -1.67 0.51
CA VAL A 99 9.58 -1.43 1.95
C VAL A 99 10.32 -2.55 2.64
N ALA A 100 11.24 -2.23 3.54
CA ALA A 100 11.85 -3.22 4.41
C ALA A 100 10.95 -3.43 5.64
N ASP A 101 10.73 -4.68 6.03
CA ASP A 101 10.20 -5.01 7.34
C ASP A 101 11.36 -5.39 8.26
N CYS A 102 11.59 -4.62 9.31
CA CYS A 102 12.64 -4.88 10.29
C CYS A 102 12.06 -5.38 11.63
N SER A 103 10.82 -5.89 11.64
CA SER A 103 10.13 -6.31 12.87
C SER A 103 10.30 -7.78 13.26
N GLU A 104 11.15 -8.57 12.59
CA GLU A 104 11.38 -9.97 13.00
C GLU A 104 12.58 -10.12 13.95
N GLY A 105 12.22 -10.21 15.24
CA GLY A 105 13.11 -10.44 16.38
C GLY A 105 12.32 -10.44 17.70
N SER A 106 11.31 -11.29 17.82
CA SER A 106 10.61 -11.58 19.09
C SER A 106 10.33 -13.07 19.22
#